data_AF-A0A8J4FD47-F1
#
_entry.id   AF-A0A8J4FD47-F1
#
_cell.length_a   1.000
_cell.length_b   1.000
_cell.length_c   1.000
_cell.angle_alpha   90.00
_cell.angle_beta   90.00
_cell.angle_gamma   90.00
#
_symmetry.space_group_name_H-M   'P 1'
#
loop_
_entity.id
_entity.type
_entity.pdbx_description
1 polymer ?
#
loop_
_entity_poly.entity_id
_entity_poly.type
_entity_poly.pdbx_seq_one_letter_code
_entity_poly.pdbx_strand_id
1 'polypeptide(L)'
;MAQVVALLIATSSGRALAEELASKNEYTYLIGGVDGVPKVLLGVNGQPVLNHWLAAITQCGRLSPLQEKVFILCNENNISEVRAWAADERLSAGGFPLDNVLSNGAEDSLGIAADVATFLAAAPPAVAGGSLLIAQADTLCGPGFTVARAVEHAIMRAKDTLLYMAAPDGMALEGEAVVRLEEPTTAAETSSQRVAGLDAAAAGIADGAALTAVLAPVAVLRPEALERVAAAAAAGTSASPMLGDLVSALQPGNIAHPPMFAMPLDCFFRLSDLYHVTLTSNFYAFFAKEKAGYKGDAARALEAARKLHDLHEARTAAGGSMAGGVRLLAERKAARPPEPCVDPELRKLYGEFYDSWLRGDRHHDLAAMAGRGITGASVLLGGSGGTGHSGGGVKAGSSLPIRFADASSRRHNTKEQHPVFTTSNNTYGIKTPVQVDMPLTYTAASQHFTKSFPVTAPKSAGLVTAVTKSKVHKNLDDF
;
A
#
# COMPACT_ATOMS: atom_id res chain seq x y z
N MET A 1 30.93 -5.39 18.72
CA MET A 1 29.75 -4.49 18.52
C MET A 1 28.55 -5.41 18.30
N ALA A 2 27.39 -5.17 18.93
CA ALA A 2 26.25 -6.06 18.76
C ALA A 2 25.83 -6.09 17.27
N GLN A 3 25.83 -7.26 16.67
CA GLN A 3 25.50 -7.43 15.26
C GLN A 3 23.98 -7.45 15.08
N VAL A 4 23.50 -6.77 14.05
CA VAL A 4 22.09 -6.75 13.67
C VAL A 4 21.96 -7.06 12.19
N VAL A 5 21.00 -7.91 11.88
CA VAL A 5 20.62 -8.34 10.53
C VAL A 5 19.15 -8.00 10.32
N ALA A 6 18.74 -7.69 9.09
CA ALA A 6 17.37 -7.44 8.72
C ALA A 6 16.82 -8.56 7.84
N LEU A 7 15.60 -8.99 8.15
CA LEU A 7 14.81 -9.96 7.42
C LEU A 7 13.49 -9.31 7.00
N LEU A 8 13.31 -9.18 5.69
CA LEU A 8 12.04 -8.81 5.07
C LEU A 8 11.25 -10.09 4.75
N ILE A 9 10.10 -10.28 5.40
CA ILE A 9 9.25 -11.46 5.17
C ILE A 9 8.27 -11.16 4.04
N ALA A 10 8.54 -11.75 2.88
CA ALA A 10 7.83 -11.57 1.62
C ALA A 10 7.03 -12.81 1.19
N THR A 11 6.60 -13.62 2.16
CA THR A 11 5.94 -14.92 1.93
C THR A 11 4.43 -14.82 1.67
N SER A 12 3.82 -13.64 1.72
CA SER A 12 2.41 -13.46 1.35
C SER A 12 2.22 -13.53 -0.17
N SER A 13 1.49 -14.55 -0.65
CA SER A 13 1.18 -14.80 -2.07
C SER A 13 0.18 -13.82 -2.70
N GLY A 14 -0.64 -13.13 -1.90
CA GLY A 14 -1.57 -12.12 -2.41
C GLY A 14 -2.70 -12.67 -3.30
N ARG A 15 -2.99 -13.98 -3.27
CA ARG A 15 -4.01 -14.62 -4.12
C ARG A 15 -5.38 -13.96 -4.03
N ALA A 16 -5.87 -13.70 -2.82
CA ALA A 16 -7.16 -13.02 -2.62
C ALA A 16 -7.20 -11.62 -3.27
N LEU A 17 -6.10 -10.87 -3.16
CA LEU A 17 -5.96 -9.56 -3.82
C LEU A 17 -5.89 -9.72 -5.35
N ALA A 18 -5.19 -10.73 -5.86
CA ALA A 18 -5.11 -11.00 -7.29
C ALA A 18 -6.48 -11.34 -7.89
N GLU A 19 -7.28 -12.17 -7.20
CA GLU A 19 -8.67 -12.47 -7.56
C GLU A 19 -9.55 -11.21 -7.55
N GLU A 20 -9.41 -10.37 -6.53
CA GLU A 20 -10.14 -9.11 -6.43
C GLU A 20 -9.80 -8.16 -7.59
N LEU A 21 -8.50 -7.98 -7.89
CA LEU A 21 -8.02 -7.14 -8.98
C LEU A 21 -8.47 -7.66 -10.35
N ALA A 22 -8.42 -8.98 -10.55
CA ALA A 22 -8.92 -9.63 -11.77
C ALA A 22 -10.43 -9.40 -11.94
N SER A 23 -11.22 -9.49 -10.86
CA SER A 23 -12.67 -9.25 -10.91
C SER A 23 -13.03 -7.80 -11.31
N LYS A 24 -12.15 -6.84 -11.00
CA LYS A 24 -12.34 -5.41 -11.27
C LYS A 24 -11.69 -4.92 -12.58
N ASN A 25 -10.94 -5.78 -13.28
CA ASN A 25 -10.10 -5.43 -14.44
C ASN A 25 -9.07 -4.31 -14.12
N GLU A 26 -8.59 -4.24 -12.87
CA GLU A 26 -7.67 -3.20 -12.40
C GLU A 26 -6.21 -3.70 -12.39
N TYR A 27 -5.64 -3.90 -13.57
CA TYR A 27 -4.26 -4.42 -13.70
C TYR A 27 -3.16 -3.38 -13.44
N THR A 28 -3.52 -2.12 -13.16
CA THR A 28 -2.58 -0.99 -13.02
C THR A 28 -1.55 -1.18 -11.91
N TYR A 29 -1.86 -2.04 -10.93
CA TYR A 29 -1.02 -2.32 -9.77
C TYR A 29 -0.17 -3.58 -9.92
N LEU A 30 -0.31 -4.33 -11.02
CA LEU A 30 0.34 -5.62 -11.22
C LEU A 30 1.67 -5.49 -11.92
N ILE A 31 2.70 -6.06 -11.30
CA ILE A 31 3.98 -6.39 -11.94
C ILE A 31 4.04 -7.92 -12.04
N GLY A 32 3.22 -8.56 -12.88
CA GLY A 32 3.19 -10.03 -12.96
C GLY A 32 1.91 -10.64 -13.53
N GLY A 33 1.93 -11.95 -13.80
CA GLY A 33 0.89 -12.73 -14.48
C GLY A 33 -0.36 -13.04 -13.63
N VAL A 34 -1.13 -14.05 -14.04
CA VAL A 34 -2.46 -14.39 -13.50
C VAL A 34 -2.45 -15.25 -12.22
N ASP A 35 -1.31 -15.82 -11.82
CA ASP A 35 -1.23 -16.89 -10.80
C ASP A 35 -1.02 -16.38 -9.35
N GLY A 36 -1.06 -15.07 -9.13
CA GLY A 36 -0.81 -14.42 -7.85
C GLY A 36 0.04 -13.17 -8.04
N VAL A 37 -0.01 -12.26 -7.06
CA VAL A 37 0.74 -11.00 -7.14
C VAL A 37 1.51 -10.90 -5.83
N PRO A 38 2.84 -11.06 -5.84
CA PRO A 38 3.65 -10.85 -4.65
C PRO A 38 3.36 -9.44 -4.13
N LYS A 39 2.72 -9.36 -2.96
CA LYS A 39 2.28 -8.06 -2.41
C LYS A 39 3.44 -7.07 -2.26
N VAL A 40 4.64 -7.60 -2.04
CA VAL A 40 5.89 -6.85 -1.90
C VAL A 40 6.33 -6.15 -3.20
N LEU A 41 5.79 -6.55 -4.35
CA LEU A 41 6.04 -5.94 -5.66
C LEU A 41 4.91 -5.02 -6.13
N LEU A 42 3.85 -4.83 -5.32
CA LEU A 42 2.78 -3.89 -5.65
C LEU A 42 3.31 -2.47 -5.81
N GLY A 43 2.80 -1.76 -6.82
CA GLY A 43 3.16 -0.37 -7.05
C GLY A 43 2.45 0.58 -6.07
N VAL A 44 3.19 1.12 -5.10
CA VAL A 44 2.72 2.19 -4.22
C VAL A 44 3.48 3.48 -4.55
N ASN A 45 2.74 4.53 -4.94
CA ASN A 45 3.33 5.79 -5.38
C ASN A 45 4.37 5.64 -6.51
N GLY A 46 4.10 4.72 -7.45
CA GLY A 46 4.96 4.49 -8.62
C GLY A 46 6.21 3.65 -8.37
N GLN A 47 6.37 3.04 -7.19
CA GLN A 47 7.49 2.17 -6.87
C GLN A 47 7.02 0.89 -6.15
N PRO A 48 7.71 -0.26 -6.32
CA PRO A 48 7.46 -1.48 -5.55
C PRO A 48 7.55 -1.25 -4.03
N VAL A 49 6.73 -1.95 -3.25
CA VAL A 49 6.75 -1.91 -1.77
C VAL A 49 8.14 -2.22 -1.22
N LEU A 50 8.87 -3.18 -1.80
CA LEU A 50 10.25 -3.48 -1.41
C LEU A 50 11.19 -2.27 -1.50
N ASN A 51 11.01 -1.37 -2.47
CA ASN A 51 11.86 -0.18 -2.60
C ASN A 51 11.68 0.76 -1.41
N HIS A 52 10.46 0.87 -0.88
CA HIS A 52 10.21 1.68 0.32
C HIS A 52 10.89 1.07 1.55
N TRP A 53 10.86 -0.26 1.69
CA TRP A 53 11.58 -0.96 2.75
C TRP A 53 13.10 -0.80 2.64
N LEU A 54 13.66 -0.95 1.43
CA LEU A 54 15.08 -0.70 1.19
C LEU A 54 15.46 0.75 1.51
N ALA A 55 14.62 1.73 1.16
CA ALA A 55 14.86 3.13 1.52
C ALA A 55 14.86 3.35 3.04
N ALA A 56 13.99 2.66 3.79
CA ALA A 56 13.97 2.72 5.25
C ALA A 56 15.20 2.03 5.90
N ILE A 57 15.67 0.94 5.32
CA ILE A 57 16.81 0.14 5.82
C ILE A 57 18.16 0.81 5.50
N THR A 58 18.34 1.36 4.30
CA THR A 58 19.59 2.00 3.86
C THR A 58 19.98 3.23 4.69
N GLN A 59 19.00 3.85 5.34
CA GLN A 59 19.22 4.94 6.30
C GLN A 59 19.82 4.45 7.64
N CYS A 60 19.81 3.15 7.93
CA CYS A 60 20.40 2.57 9.13
C CYS A 60 21.83 2.10 8.86
N GLY A 61 22.83 2.88 9.30
CA GLY A 61 24.24 2.57 9.11
C GLY A 61 24.67 1.19 9.65
N ARG A 62 23.99 0.65 10.65
CA ARG A 62 24.29 -0.68 11.21
C ARG A 62 23.91 -1.84 10.29
N LEU A 63 22.97 -1.62 9.38
CA LEU A 63 22.53 -2.59 8.36
C LEU A 63 23.32 -2.47 7.05
N SER A 64 24.36 -1.63 7.01
CA SER A 64 25.32 -1.55 5.91
C SER A 64 26.53 -2.48 6.17
N PRO A 65 27.08 -3.17 5.15
CA PRO A 65 26.59 -3.24 3.76
C PRO A 65 25.37 -4.16 3.61
N LEU A 66 24.51 -3.87 2.61
CA LEU A 66 23.26 -4.63 2.38
C LEU A 66 23.52 -6.12 2.08
N GLN A 67 24.61 -6.39 1.35
CA GLN A 67 25.05 -7.73 0.93
C GLN A 67 25.24 -8.69 2.11
N GLU A 68 25.59 -8.19 3.28
CA GLU A 68 25.92 -9.04 4.43
C GLU A 68 24.78 -9.12 5.46
N LYS A 69 23.85 -8.16 5.42
CA LYS A 69 22.96 -7.88 6.56
C LYS A 69 21.50 -7.77 6.23
N VAL A 70 21.10 -7.79 4.96
CA VAL A 70 19.69 -7.62 4.59
C VAL A 70 19.27 -8.78 3.71
N PHE A 71 18.24 -9.50 4.16
CA PHE A 71 17.71 -10.70 3.53
C PHE A 71 16.22 -10.53 3.25
N ILE A 72 15.76 -11.15 2.16
CA ILE A 72 14.35 -11.23 1.79
C ILE A 72 13.98 -12.71 1.77
N LEU A 73 12.97 -13.09 2.55
CA LEU A 73 12.46 -14.46 2.56
C LEU A 73 11.15 -14.53 1.79
N CYS A 74 11.13 -15.37 0.76
CA CYS A 74 9.99 -15.62 -0.11
C CYS A 74 9.46 -17.05 0.06
N ASN A 75 8.28 -17.30 -0.48
CA ASN A 75 7.80 -18.66 -0.73
C ASN A 75 8.19 -19.09 -2.17
N GLU A 76 7.99 -20.36 -2.52
CA GLU A 76 8.33 -20.90 -3.84
C GLU A 76 7.51 -20.25 -4.97
N ASN A 77 6.31 -19.76 -4.69
CA ASN A 77 5.47 -19.09 -5.68
C ASN A 77 5.97 -17.69 -6.05
N ASN A 78 6.56 -16.95 -5.09
CA ASN A 78 6.92 -15.55 -5.25
C ASN A 78 8.42 -15.35 -5.56
N ILE A 79 9.27 -16.33 -5.26
CA ILE A 79 10.73 -16.15 -5.29
C ILE A 79 11.28 -15.78 -6.67
N SER A 80 10.72 -16.35 -7.74
CA SER A 80 11.17 -16.08 -9.11
C SER A 80 10.98 -14.60 -9.49
N GLU A 81 9.82 -14.04 -9.15
CA GLU A 81 9.47 -12.64 -9.41
C GLU A 81 10.31 -11.68 -8.55
N VAL A 82 10.52 -12.00 -7.27
CA VAL A 82 11.37 -11.17 -6.40
C VAL A 82 12.83 -11.23 -6.84
N ARG A 83 13.32 -12.36 -7.34
CA ARG A 83 14.67 -12.45 -7.94
C ARG A 83 14.78 -11.66 -9.24
N ALA A 84 13.75 -11.66 -10.07
CA ALA A 84 13.71 -10.83 -11.28
C ALA A 84 13.74 -9.34 -10.94
N TRP A 85 12.97 -8.90 -9.93
CA TRP A 85 13.05 -7.54 -9.39
C TRP A 85 14.45 -7.22 -8.86
N ALA A 86 15.05 -8.11 -8.07
CA ALA A 86 16.37 -7.90 -7.47
C ALA A 86 17.51 -7.80 -8.51
N ALA A 87 17.38 -8.51 -9.65
CA ALA A 87 18.33 -8.47 -10.75
C ALA A 87 18.23 -7.22 -11.62
N ASP A 88 17.06 -6.57 -11.66
CA ASP A 88 16.84 -5.35 -12.45
C ASP A 88 17.18 -4.10 -11.63
N GLU A 89 18.37 -3.54 -11.87
CA GLU A 89 18.84 -2.32 -11.20
C GLU A 89 17.89 -1.12 -11.33
N ARG A 90 17.08 -1.07 -12.41
CA ARG A 90 16.11 0.02 -12.61
C ARG A 90 14.91 -0.14 -11.69
N LEU A 91 14.46 -1.37 -11.47
CA LEU A 91 13.30 -1.66 -10.62
C LEU A 91 13.65 -1.68 -9.14
N SER A 92 14.82 -2.20 -8.75
CA SER A 92 15.25 -2.31 -7.35
C SER A 92 16.08 -1.14 -6.85
N ALA A 93 16.04 0.00 -7.55
CA ALA A 93 16.75 1.23 -7.18
C ALA A 93 18.28 1.04 -6.96
N GLY A 94 18.93 0.28 -7.86
CA GLY A 94 20.39 0.05 -7.85
C GLY A 94 20.84 -1.40 -7.63
N GLY A 95 19.94 -2.38 -7.79
CA GLY A 95 20.21 -3.80 -7.61
C GLY A 95 19.96 -4.30 -6.18
N PHE A 96 19.65 -5.59 -6.02
CA PHE A 96 19.63 -6.26 -4.72
C PHE A 96 20.40 -7.60 -4.80
N PRO A 97 21.19 -7.97 -3.77
CA PRO A 97 22.00 -9.19 -3.82
C PRO A 97 21.13 -10.44 -3.96
N LEU A 98 21.30 -11.18 -5.06
CA LEU A 98 20.46 -12.36 -5.37
C LEU A 98 20.59 -13.48 -4.34
N ASP A 99 21.78 -13.65 -3.76
CA ASP A 99 22.05 -14.63 -2.71
C ASP A 99 21.29 -14.34 -1.41
N ASN A 100 20.82 -13.09 -1.25
CA ASN A 100 20.04 -12.67 -0.09
C ASN A 100 18.52 -12.81 -0.31
N VAL A 101 18.09 -13.30 -1.47
CA VAL A 101 16.70 -13.66 -1.76
C VAL A 101 16.53 -15.17 -1.55
N LEU A 102 16.01 -15.52 -0.38
CA LEU A 102 15.91 -16.88 0.15
C LEU A 102 14.49 -17.42 0.00
N SER A 103 14.36 -18.75 -0.04
CA SER A 103 13.08 -19.45 -0.01
C SER A 103 12.82 -20.04 1.37
N ASN A 104 11.56 -20.05 1.81
CA ASN A 104 11.11 -20.84 2.95
C ASN A 104 10.86 -22.32 2.58
N GLY A 105 10.99 -22.70 1.30
CA GLY A 105 10.80 -24.08 0.81
C GLY A 105 9.35 -24.54 0.73
N ALA A 106 8.38 -23.65 0.95
CA ALA A 106 6.96 -23.94 0.90
C ALA A 106 6.28 -23.16 -0.24
N GLU A 107 5.14 -23.66 -0.72
CA GLU A 107 4.35 -22.96 -1.75
C GLU A 107 3.69 -21.68 -1.20
N ASP A 108 3.40 -21.62 0.09
CA ASP A 108 2.78 -20.46 0.74
C ASP A 108 3.50 -20.08 2.05
N SER A 109 3.02 -19.05 2.75
CA SER A 109 3.54 -18.70 4.07
C SER A 109 3.34 -19.84 5.07
N LEU A 110 4.38 -20.11 5.87
CA LEU A 110 4.32 -21.05 6.99
C LEU A 110 3.81 -20.39 8.29
N GLY A 111 3.47 -19.09 8.21
CA GLY A 111 3.32 -18.20 9.36
C GLY A 111 4.67 -17.58 9.75
N ILE A 112 4.64 -16.36 10.30
CA ILE A 112 5.86 -15.56 10.52
C ILE A 112 6.87 -16.27 11.44
N ALA A 113 6.41 -16.95 12.51
CA ALA A 113 7.31 -17.64 13.42
C ALA A 113 8.06 -18.79 12.72
N ALA A 114 7.37 -19.57 11.88
CA ALA A 114 7.97 -20.64 11.12
C ALA A 114 8.87 -20.11 9.99
N ASP A 115 8.45 -19.04 9.31
CA ASP A 115 9.27 -18.37 8.30
C ASP A 115 10.60 -17.85 8.91
N VAL A 116 10.54 -17.23 10.10
CA VAL A 116 11.75 -16.80 10.84
C VAL A 116 12.60 -18.01 11.25
N ALA A 117 12.00 -19.10 11.74
CA ALA A 117 12.74 -20.30 12.12
C ALA A 117 13.45 -20.94 10.92
N THR A 118 12.79 -21.02 9.76
CA THR A 118 13.38 -21.50 8.51
C THR A 118 14.53 -20.60 8.05
N PHE A 119 14.36 -19.27 8.15
CA PHE A 119 15.45 -18.34 7.89
C PHE A 119 16.64 -18.60 8.83
N LEU A 120 16.42 -18.72 10.14
CA LEU A 120 17.50 -18.94 11.11
C LEU A 120 18.25 -20.27 10.86
N ALA A 121 17.57 -21.30 10.35
CA ALA A 121 18.18 -22.57 9.98
C ALA A 121 19.02 -22.48 8.69
N ALA A 122 18.65 -21.60 7.76
CA ALA A 122 19.34 -21.38 6.49
C ALA A 122 20.33 -20.20 6.52
N ALA A 123 20.29 -19.38 7.56
CA ALA A 123 21.00 -18.12 7.60
C ALA A 123 22.53 -18.32 7.57
N PRO A 124 23.27 -17.44 6.91
CA PRO A 124 24.73 -17.48 6.93
C PRO A 124 25.28 -17.43 8.37
N PRO A 125 26.46 -18.01 8.64
CA PRO A 125 27.09 -17.95 9.97
C PRO A 125 27.26 -16.53 10.52
N ALA A 126 27.36 -15.54 9.63
CA ALA A 126 27.41 -14.13 9.98
C ALA A 126 26.13 -13.66 10.71
N VAL A 127 24.98 -14.30 10.53
CA VAL A 127 23.73 -13.93 11.20
C VAL A 127 23.63 -14.56 12.60
N ALA A 128 24.39 -15.63 12.87
CA ALA A 128 24.30 -16.39 14.11
C ALA A 128 24.71 -15.57 15.33
N GLY A 129 23.85 -15.57 16.36
CA GLY A 129 24.09 -14.86 17.62
C GLY A 129 23.87 -13.34 17.59
N GLY A 130 23.45 -12.78 16.45
CA GLY A 130 23.05 -11.38 16.32
C GLY A 130 21.58 -11.13 16.69
N SER A 131 21.22 -9.84 16.84
CA SER A 131 19.79 -9.47 16.86
C SER A 131 19.22 -9.45 15.45
N LEU A 132 17.94 -9.74 15.30
CA LEU A 132 17.24 -9.76 14.02
C LEU A 132 16.16 -8.69 14.01
N LEU A 133 16.25 -7.77 13.05
CA LEU A 133 15.14 -6.94 12.64
C LEU A 133 14.25 -7.77 11.72
N ILE A 134 12.99 -7.92 12.09
CA ILE A 134 11.96 -8.62 11.34
C ILE A 134 10.98 -7.57 10.85
N ALA A 135 10.75 -7.52 9.54
CA ALA A 135 9.74 -6.65 8.94
C ALA A 135 8.76 -7.46 8.08
N GLN A 136 7.48 -7.24 8.31
CA GLN A 136 6.42 -7.87 7.53
C GLN A 136 6.25 -7.10 6.21
N ALA A 137 6.79 -7.63 5.11
CA ALA A 137 6.98 -6.85 3.88
C ALA A 137 5.69 -6.66 3.07
N ASP A 138 4.57 -7.30 3.44
CA ASP A 138 3.24 -7.07 2.87
C ASP A 138 2.48 -5.90 3.53
N THR A 139 3.21 -5.11 4.31
CA THR A 139 2.74 -3.86 4.90
C THR A 139 3.74 -2.76 4.58
N LEU A 140 3.33 -1.51 4.77
CA LEU A 140 4.14 -0.35 4.47
C LEU A 140 4.04 0.70 5.57
N CYS A 141 5.18 1.07 6.16
CA CYS A 141 5.26 2.20 7.10
C CYS A 141 5.10 3.54 6.36
N GLY A 142 4.71 4.60 7.05
CA GLY A 142 4.52 5.92 6.46
C GLY A 142 5.76 6.52 5.75
N PRO A 143 5.56 7.56 4.92
CA PRO A 143 6.65 8.26 4.23
C PRO A 143 7.72 8.76 5.19
N GLY A 144 8.99 8.57 4.83
CA GLY A 144 10.13 9.01 5.66
C GLY A 144 10.45 8.10 6.85
N PHE A 145 9.73 6.98 7.01
CA PHE A 145 10.06 5.98 8.01
C PHE A 145 11.50 5.46 7.86
N THR A 146 12.16 5.24 9.01
CA THR A 146 13.49 4.65 9.09
C THR A 146 13.52 3.61 10.21
N VAL A 147 14.21 2.49 9.94
CA VAL A 147 14.41 1.44 10.95
C VAL A 147 15.50 1.80 11.96
N ALA A 148 16.29 2.84 11.69
CA ALA A 148 17.47 3.19 12.48
C ALA A 148 17.13 3.40 13.96
N ARG A 149 16.02 4.11 14.26
CA ARG A 149 15.60 4.37 15.64
C ARG A 149 15.27 3.07 16.40
N ALA A 150 14.60 2.13 15.77
CA ALA A 150 14.25 0.84 16.38
C ALA A 150 15.50 0.00 16.64
N VAL A 151 16.41 -0.07 15.66
CA VAL A 151 17.67 -0.81 15.76
C VAL A 151 18.59 -0.23 16.83
N GLU A 152 18.80 1.09 16.84
CA GLU A 152 19.64 1.74 17.86
C GLU A 152 19.04 1.56 19.26
N HIS A 153 17.73 1.68 19.41
CA HIS A 153 17.08 1.47 20.69
C HIS A 153 17.30 0.03 21.21
N ALA A 154 17.07 -0.97 20.37
CA ALA A 154 17.24 -2.38 20.73
C ALA A 154 18.68 -2.68 21.17
N ILE A 155 19.67 -2.14 20.45
CA ILE A 155 21.09 -2.32 20.75
C ILE A 155 21.49 -1.58 22.03
N MET A 156 21.17 -0.29 22.13
CA MET A 156 21.62 0.57 23.23
C MET A 156 20.99 0.16 24.57
N ARG A 157 19.74 -0.33 24.55
CA ARG A 157 19.06 -0.82 25.75
C ARG A 157 19.31 -2.30 26.01
N ALA A 158 19.85 -3.03 25.04
CA ALA A 158 19.95 -4.49 25.04
C ALA A 158 18.59 -5.15 25.33
N LYS A 159 17.52 -4.68 24.66
CA LYS A 159 16.14 -5.16 24.83
C LYS A 159 15.47 -5.43 23.48
N ASP A 160 14.51 -6.35 23.51
CA ASP A 160 13.62 -6.57 22.36
C ASP A 160 12.76 -5.33 22.17
N THR A 161 12.66 -4.87 20.92
CA THR A 161 11.98 -3.60 20.58
C THR A 161 10.90 -3.87 19.54
N LEU A 162 9.67 -3.50 19.86
CA LEU A 162 8.52 -3.49 18.97
C LEU A 162 8.23 -2.06 18.52
N LEU A 163 7.55 -1.92 17.39
CA LEU A 163 6.95 -0.64 17.00
C LEU A 163 5.42 -0.72 17.15
N TYR A 164 4.78 0.41 17.43
CA TYR A 164 3.32 0.50 17.46
C TYR A 164 2.84 1.82 16.87
N MET A 165 1.65 1.84 16.31
CA MET A 165 0.93 3.04 15.90
C MET A 165 -0.23 3.28 16.87
N ALA A 166 -0.43 4.52 17.30
CA ALA A 166 -1.69 4.90 17.93
C ALA A 166 -2.81 4.82 16.87
N ALA A 167 -3.75 3.89 17.04
CA ALA A 167 -4.86 3.73 16.10
C ALA A 167 -5.65 5.05 15.99
N PRO A 168 -5.88 5.58 14.78
CA PRO A 168 -6.76 6.72 14.62
C PRO A 168 -8.20 6.34 15.01
N ASP A 169 -8.95 7.35 15.45
CA ASP A 169 -10.36 7.20 15.80
C ASP A 169 -11.15 6.59 14.63
N GLY A 170 -11.98 5.59 14.90
CA GLY A 170 -12.75 4.89 13.88
C GLY A 170 -12.00 3.76 13.15
N MET A 171 -10.73 3.49 13.46
CA MET A 171 -10.00 2.37 12.86
C MET A 171 -10.58 1.02 13.33
N ALA A 172 -10.93 0.16 12.38
CA ALA A 172 -11.30 -1.22 12.68
C ALA A 172 -10.08 -1.99 13.21
N LEU A 173 -10.26 -2.70 14.31
CA LEU A 173 -9.19 -3.48 14.97
C LEU A 173 -9.18 -4.95 14.52
N GLU A 174 -10.13 -5.36 13.69
CA GLU A 174 -10.23 -6.74 13.23
C GLU A 174 -8.99 -7.12 12.38
N GLY A 175 -8.30 -8.17 12.79
CA GLY A 175 -7.02 -8.59 12.22
C GLY A 175 -5.81 -7.83 12.74
N GLU A 176 -5.99 -6.78 13.55
CA GLU A 176 -4.91 -6.04 14.20
C GLU A 176 -4.50 -6.69 15.53
N ALA A 177 -3.22 -6.59 15.86
CA ALA A 177 -2.72 -6.97 17.17
C ALA A 177 -2.56 -5.72 18.04
N VAL A 178 -3.21 -5.68 19.20
CA VAL A 178 -3.19 -4.53 20.11
C VAL A 178 -2.18 -4.77 21.22
N VAL A 179 -1.19 -3.90 21.31
CA VAL A 179 -0.15 -3.92 22.34
C VAL A 179 -0.68 -3.24 23.60
N ARG A 180 -0.60 -3.92 24.74
CA ARG A 180 -0.89 -3.34 26.05
C ARG A 180 0.40 -2.76 26.62
N LEU A 181 0.43 -1.45 26.80
CA LEU A 181 1.59 -0.72 27.31
C LEU A 181 1.42 -0.44 28.80
N GLU A 182 2.51 -0.52 29.56
CA GLU A 182 2.50 -0.06 30.96
C GLU A 182 2.26 1.45 31.00
N GLU A 183 1.54 1.92 32.03
CA GLU A 183 1.32 3.36 32.20
C GLU A 183 2.67 4.07 32.40
N PRO A 184 2.93 5.17 31.66
CA PRO A 184 4.18 5.90 31.81
C PRO A 184 4.22 6.54 33.20
N THR A 185 5.23 6.18 33.99
CA THR A 185 5.53 6.84 35.27
C THR A 185 6.23 8.18 35.05
N THR A 186 6.93 8.34 33.91
CA THR A 186 7.63 9.59 33.55
C THR A 186 7.41 9.99 32.10
N ALA A 187 7.58 11.29 31.79
CA ALA A 187 7.49 11.79 30.42
C ALA A 187 8.52 11.16 29.47
N ALA A 188 9.69 10.73 29.96
CA ALA A 188 10.72 10.06 29.15
C ALA A 188 10.27 8.66 28.67
N GLU A 189 9.42 7.98 29.44
CA GLU A 189 8.85 6.67 29.09
C GLU A 189 7.85 6.75 27.93
N THR A 190 7.34 7.93 27.58
CA THR A 190 6.46 8.09 26.41
C THR A 190 7.15 7.74 25.09
N SER A 191 8.49 7.82 25.02
CA SER A 191 9.27 7.52 23.82
C SER A 191 9.54 6.03 23.59
N SER A 192 9.40 5.23 24.64
CA SER A 192 9.65 3.78 24.69
C SER A 192 9.01 3.21 25.95
N GLN A 193 7.90 2.50 25.79
CA GLN A 193 7.10 1.97 26.90
C GLN A 193 7.30 0.47 27.03
N ARG A 194 7.29 -0.04 28.26
CA ARG A 194 7.33 -1.47 28.50
C ARG A 194 6.01 -2.11 28.07
N VAL A 195 6.11 -3.26 27.43
CA VAL A 195 4.94 -4.03 26.99
C VAL A 195 4.43 -4.89 28.14
N ALA A 196 3.21 -4.61 28.58
CA ALA A 196 2.49 -5.36 29.61
C ALA A 196 1.78 -6.60 29.05
N GLY A 197 1.50 -6.62 27.75
CA GLY A 197 0.84 -7.74 27.09
C GLY A 197 0.53 -7.46 25.62
N LEU A 198 -0.08 -8.44 24.96
CA LEU A 198 -0.53 -8.35 23.57
C LEU A 198 -1.88 -9.04 23.43
N ASP A 199 -2.78 -8.42 22.68
CA ASP A 199 -4.02 -9.02 22.21
C ASP A 199 -3.91 -9.23 20.70
N ALA A 200 -3.66 -10.47 20.27
CA ALA A 200 -3.39 -10.80 18.87
C ALA A 200 -4.65 -10.87 17.99
N ALA A 201 -5.84 -10.92 18.61
CA ALA A 201 -7.12 -11.05 17.93
C ALA A 201 -8.09 -9.97 18.42
N ALA A 202 -7.60 -8.72 18.45
CA ALA A 202 -8.43 -7.60 18.85
C ALA A 202 -9.62 -7.44 17.88
N ALA A 203 -10.75 -7.00 18.41
CA ALA A 203 -11.96 -6.76 17.65
C ALA A 203 -12.58 -5.42 18.07
N GLY A 204 -13.44 -4.88 17.21
CA GLY A 204 -14.11 -3.60 17.44
C GLY A 204 -13.44 -2.44 16.71
N ILE A 205 -13.64 -1.23 17.24
CA ILE A 205 -13.23 0.03 16.61
C ILE A 205 -12.42 0.82 17.64
N ALA A 206 -11.30 1.40 17.22
CA ALA A 206 -10.48 2.26 18.05
C ALA A 206 -11.28 3.50 18.51
N ASP A 207 -11.29 3.73 19.81
CA ASP A 207 -11.87 4.93 20.44
C ASP A 207 -10.80 6.02 20.57
N GLY A 208 -11.02 7.17 19.93
CA GLY A 208 -10.12 8.32 20.03
C GLY A 208 -9.95 8.91 21.45
N ALA A 209 -10.73 8.47 22.44
CA ALA A 209 -10.57 8.87 23.84
C ALA A 209 -9.45 8.12 24.58
N ALA A 210 -9.05 6.94 24.12
CA ALA A 210 -8.03 6.11 24.76
C ALA A 210 -6.90 5.74 23.80
N LEU A 211 -5.68 5.56 24.32
CA LEU A 211 -4.56 5.09 23.52
C LEU A 211 -4.77 3.61 23.16
N THR A 212 -5.16 3.36 21.91
CA THR A 212 -5.18 2.02 21.33
C THR A 212 -3.90 1.83 20.52
N ALA A 213 -2.91 1.12 21.10
CA ALA A 213 -1.62 0.89 20.44
C ALA A 213 -1.69 -0.36 19.56
N VAL A 214 -1.68 -0.19 18.25
CA VAL A 214 -1.67 -1.28 17.27
C VAL A 214 -0.23 -1.63 16.91
N LEU A 215 0.11 -2.93 16.95
CA LEU A 215 1.43 -3.44 16.61
C LEU A 215 1.77 -3.08 15.15
N ALA A 216 2.87 -2.37 14.96
CA ALA A 216 3.40 -2.03 13.65
C ALA A 216 4.21 -3.21 13.08
N PRO A 217 4.49 -3.22 11.76
CA PRO A 217 5.01 -4.41 11.08
C PRO A 217 6.52 -4.62 11.25
N VAL A 218 7.12 -4.10 12.32
CA VAL A 218 8.57 -4.18 12.57
C VAL A 218 8.82 -4.55 14.02
N ALA A 219 9.68 -5.54 14.21
CA ALA A 219 10.23 -5.92 15.51
C ALA A 219 11.74 -6.10 15.40
N VAL A 220 12.47 -5.80 16.47
CA VAL A 220 13.89 -6.12 16.62
C VAL A 220 14.03 -7.07 17.81
N LEU A 221 14.39 -8.31 17.52
CA LEU A 221 14.47 -9.40 18.50
C LEU A 221 15.91 -9.81 18.74
N ARG A 222 16.27 -10.03 20.00
CA ARG A 222 17.58 -10.52 20.42
C ARG A 222 17.66 -12.05 20.31
N PRO A 223 18.86 -12.64 20.34
CA PRO A 223 19.05 -14.09 20.25
C PRO A 223 18.15 -14.90 21.19
N GLU A 224 18.02 -14.48 22.45
CA GLU A 224 17.16 -15.13 23.47
C GLU A 224 15.67 -15.17 23.06
N ALA A 225 15.18 -14.14 22.37
CA ALA A 225 13.81 -14.11 21.86
C ALA A 225 13.69 -14.98 20.61
N LEU A 226 14.70 -14.98 19.74
CA LEU A 226 14.71 -15.79 18.51
C LEU A 226 14.72 -17.30 18.79
N GLU A 227 15.43 -17.75 19.83
CA GLU A 227 15.37 -19.15 20.30
C GLU A 227 13.94 -19.55 20.69
N ARG A 228 13.20 -18.63 21.34
CA ARG A 228 11.79 -18.86 21.71
C ARG A 228 10.87 -18.83 20.48
N VAL A 229 11.13 -17.97 19.49
CA VAL A 229 10.42 -17.99 18.21
C VAL A 229 10.60 -19.36 17.54
N ALA A 230 11.84 -19.86 17.46
CA ALA A 230 12.12 -21.17 16.87
C ALA A 230 11.45 -22.31 17.63
N ALA A 231 11.45 -22.27 18.97
CA ALA A 231 10.75 -23.25 19.80
C ALA A 231 9.22 -23.21 19.60
N ALA A 232 8.63 -22.01 19.49
CA ALA A 232 7.22 -21.84 19.21
C ALA A 232 6.84 -22.37 17.82
N ALA A 233 7.66 -22.08 16.80
CA ALA A 233 7.47 -22.61 15.45
C ALA A 233 7.47 -24.15 15.43
N ALA A 234 8.42 -24.78 16.15
CA ALA A 234 8.49 -26.23 16.27
C ALA A 234 7.28 -26.84 17.00
N ALA A 235 6.66 -26.09 17.91
CA ALA A 235 5.44 -26.50 18.60
C ALA A 235 4.16 -26.35 17.77
N GLY A 236 4.24 -25.75 16.57
CA GLY A 236 3.10 -25.56 15.67
C GLY A 236 2.06 -24.57 16.20
N THR A 237 2.46 -23.61 17.05
CA THR A 237 1.52 -22.79 17.84
C THR A 237 0.75 -21.72 17.05
N SER A 238 1.09 -21.41 15.80
CA SER A 238 0.22 -20.63 14.90
C SER A 238 0.75 -20.65 13.46
N ALA A 239 -0.14 -20.90 12.48
CA ALA A 239 0.13 -20.75 11.05
C ALA A 239 -0.19 -19.33 10.54
N SER A 240 -0.48 -18.39 11.44
CA SER A 240 -0.91 -17.05 11.04
C SER A 240 0.24 -16.25 10.40
N PRO A 241 -0.04 -15.52 9.31
CA PRO A 241 0.95 -14.69 8.63
C PRO A 241 1.17 -13.33 9.32
N MET A 242 0.60 -13.09 10.50
CA MET A 242 0.69 -11.80 11.20
C MET A 242 1.82 -11.77 12.23
N LEU A 243 2.50 -10.62 12.33
CA LEU A 243 3.56 -10.40 13.33
C LEU A 243 3.01 -10.49 14.76
N GLY A 244 1.74 -10.15 14.96
CA GLY A 244 1.04 -10.28 16.23
C GLY A 244 1.11 -11.68 16.83
N ASP A 245 0.97 -12.73 16.01
CA ASP A 245 1.00 -14.11 16.50
C ASP A 245 2.38 -14.55 16.94
N LEU A 246 3.42 -14.15 16.19
CA LEU A 246 4.81 -14.35 16.62
C LEU A 246 5.05 -13.67 17.97
N VAL A 247 4.66 -12.40 18.11
CA VAL A 247 4.89 -11.65 19.36
C VAL A 247 4.05 -12.24 20.50
N SER A 248 2.82 -12.70 20.23
CA SER A 248 1.97 -13.38 21.21
C SER A 248 2.64 -14.64 21.76
N ALA A 249 3.27 -15.43 20.89
CA ALA A 249 4.02 -16.63 21.30
C ALA A 249 5.22 -16.32 22.22
N LEU A 250 5.77 -15.11 22.15
CA LEU A 250 6.81 -14.63 23.06
C LEU A 250 6.29 -14.25 24.45
N GLN A 251 4.96 -14.24 24.65
CA GLN A 251 4.28 -13.91 25.90
C GLN A 251 4.79 -12.60 26.53
N PRO A 252 4.66 -11.46 25.83
CA PRO A 252 5.08 -10.17 26.37
C PRO A 252 4.35 -9.88 27.69
N GLY A 253 5.05 -9.27 28.64
CA GLY A 253 4.53 -8.99 29.99
C GLY A 253 4.71 -10.12 31.01
N ASN A 254 5.06 -11.34 30.58
CA ASN A 254 5.40 -12.42 31.50
C ASN A 254 6.75 -12.11 32.20
N ILE A 255 6.74 -12.06 33.52
CA ILE A 255 7.91 -11.75 34.37
C ILE A 255 9.04 -12.78 34.18
N ALA A 256 8.70 -14.00 33.76
CA ALA A 256 9.68 -15.04 33.48
C ALA A 256 10.53 -14.77 32.22
N HIS A 257 10.10 -13.85 31.34
CA HIS A 257 10.75 -13.56 30.07
C HIS A 257 11.42 -12.18 30.08
N PRO A 258 12.45 -11.95 29.24
CA PRO A 258 13.06 -10.64 29.09
C PRO A 258 12.02 -9.56 28.73
N PRO A 259 12.11 -8.36 29.32
CA PRO A 259 11.14 -7.30 29.05
C PRO A 259 11.28 -6.80 27.62
N MET A 260 10.12 -6.66 26.96
CA MET A 260 9.99 -6.06 25.64
C MET A 260 9.56 -4.60 25.77
N PHE A 261 10.05 -3.76 24.88
CA PHE A 261 9.70 -2.34 24.82
C PHE A 261 9.06 -2.04 23.48
N ALA A 262 8.10 -1.12 23.46
CA ALA A 262 7.44 -0.67 22.24
C ALA A 262 7.67 0.82 22.03
N MET A 263 7.97 1.19 20.79
CA MET A 263 8.21 2.57 20.39
C MET A 263 7.13 3.04 19.41
N PRO A 264 6.75 4.33 19.46
CA PRO A 264 5.73 4.84 18.57
C PRO A 264 6.23 4.92 17.12
N LEU A 265 5.29 4.74 16.21
CA LEU A 265 5.35 4.91 14.76
C LEU A 265 4.17 5.79 14.33
N ASP A 266 4.39 6.71 13.41
CA ASP A 266 3.38 7.71 13.06
C ASP A 266 2.20 7.11 12.28
N CYS A 267 2.51 6.25 11.31
CA CYS A 267 1.53 5.48 10.55
C CYS A 267 2.13 4.25 9.85
N PHE A 268 1.29 3.26 9.58
CA PHE A 268 1.57 2.17 8.64
C PHE A 268 0.26 1.70 7.99
N PHE A 269 0.41 0.91 6.93
CA PHE A 269 -0.68 0.41 6.12
C PHE A 269 -0.48 -1.07 5.81
N ARG A 270 -1.54 -1.85 5.89
CA ARG A 270 -1.54 -3.23 5.40
C ARG A 270 -1.86 -3.24 3.91
N LEU A 271 -1.37 -4.23 3.19
CA LEU A 271 -1.70 -4.40 1.76
C LEU A 271 -2.53 -5.67 1.57
N SER A 272 -3.51 -5.88 2.45
CA SER A 272 -4.33 -7.10 2.49
C SER A 272 -5.25 -7.24 1.27
N ASP A 273 -5.85 -6.13 0.86
CA ASP A 273 -6.90 -6.03 -0.15
C ASP A 273 -6.76 -4.73 -0.97
N LEU A 274 -7.58 -4.59 -2.01
CA LEU A 274 -7.51 -3.44 -2.90
C LEU A 274 -7.79 -2.13 -2.16
N TYR A 275 -8.73 -2.14 -1.21
CA TYR A 275 -9.09 -0.95 -0.44
C TYR A 275 -7.86 -0.39 0.29
N HIS A 276 -7.10 -1.24 0.97
CA HIS A 276 -5.92 -0.79 1.69
C HIS A 276 -4.76 -0.41 0.76
N VAL A 277 -4.60 -1.09 -0.39
CA VAL A 277 -3.62 -0.68 -1.42
C VAL A 277 -3.95 0.73 -1.94
N THR A 278 -5.22 1.00 -2.25
CA THR A 278 -5.69 2.31 -2.71
C THR A 278 -5.52 3.37 -1.63
N LEU A 279 -5.91 3.08 -0.38
CA LEU A 279 -5.70 3.94 0.79
C LEU A 279 -4.22 4.35 0.92
N THR A 280 -3.33 3.37 0.88
CA THR A 280 -1.87 3.56 0.99
C THR A 280 -1.36 4.47 -0.12
N SER A 281 -1.68 4.15 -1.38
CA SER A 281 -1.22 4.93 -2.53
C SER A 281 -1.75 6.37 -2.50
N ASN A 282 -3.01 6.57 -2.09
CA ASN A 282 -3.61 7.89 -1.95
C ASN A 282 -2.96 8.68 -0.82
N PHE A 283 -2.62 8.04 0.31
CA PHE A 283 -1.92 8.71 1.40
C PHE A 283 -0.55 9.21 0.97
N TYR A 284 0.24 8.38 0.30
CA TYR A 284 1.56 8.77 -0.18
C TYR A 284 1.51 9.95 -1.16
N ALA A 285 0.55 9.94 -2.08
CA ALA A 285 0.35 11.06 -3.00
C ALA A 285 -0.16 12.31 -2.27
N PHE A 286 -1.03 12.16 -1.27
CA PHE A 286 -1.47 13.26 -0.42
C PHE A 286 -0.30 13.88 0.35
N PHE A 287 0.51 13.06 1.01
CA PHE A 287 1.70 13.51 1.74
C PHE A 287 2.68 14.25 0.83
N ALA A 288 2.95 13.73 -0.37
CA ALA A 288 3.84 14.40 -1.33
C ALA A 288 3.31 15.78 -1.75
N LYS A 289 1.99 15.94 -1.95
CA LYS A 289 1.37 17.23 -2.29
C LYS A 289 1.42 18.23 -1.13
N GLU A 290 1.08 17.79 0.07
CA GLU A 290 1.12 18.64 1.27
C GLU A 290 2.56 19.08 1.57
N LYS A 291 3.54 18.18 1.47
CA LYS A 291 4.96 18.51 1.63
C LYS A 291 5.47 19.52 0.58
N ALA A 292 4.90 19.48 -0.63
CA ALA A 292 5.18 20.46 -1.67
C ALA A 292 4.41 21.79 -1.49
N GLY A 293 3.60 21.94 -0.43
CA GLY A 293 2.84 23.15 -0.12
C GLY A 293 1.55 23.32 -0.93
N TYR A 294 1.14 22.31 -1.70
CA TYR A 294 -0.05 22.37 -2.55
C TYR A 294 -1.32 21.94 -1.80
N LYS A 295 -1.82 22.81 -0.91
CA LYS A 295 -3.16 22.64 -0.35
C LYS A 295 -4.18 23.37 -1.22
N GLY A 296 -4.85 22.65 -2.12
CA GLY A 296 -5.82 23.22 -3.06
C GLY A 296 -6.99 23.93 -2.37
N ASP A 297 -7.53 24.98 -2.98
CA ASP A 297 -8.59 25.81 -2.37
C ASP A 297 -9.84 25.00 -1.99
N ALA A 298 -10.20 23.98 -2.77
CA ALA A 298 -11.30 23.08 -2.46
C ALA A 298 -11.06 22.28 -1.16
N ALA A 299 -9.82 21.83 -0.92
CA ALA A 299 -9.46 21.11 0.31
C ALA A 299 -9.54 22.04 1.54
N ARG A 300 -9.11 23.30 1.39
CA ARG A 300 -9.26 24.31 2.45
C ARG A 300 -10.73 24.64 2.73
N ALA A 301 -11.55 24.74 1.69
CA ALA A 301 -12.98 25.00 1.83
C ALA A 301 -13.70 23.84 2.55
N LEU A 302 -13.35 22.59 2.26
CA LEU A 302 -13.87 21.42 2.96
C LEU A 302 -13.42 21.38 4.41
N GLU A 303 -12.14 21.66 4.69
CA GLU A 303 -11.65 21.76 6.07
C GLU A 303 -12.41 22.82 6.87
N ALA A 304 -12.69 23.98 6.25
CA ALA A 304 -13.50 25.03 6.86
C ALA A 304 -14.95 24.57 7.11
N ALA A 305 -15.56 23.87 6.15
CA ALA A 305 -16.90 23.29 6.30
C ALA A 305 -16.96 22.26 7.44
N ARG A 306 -15.92 21.42 7.60
CA ARG A 306 -15.81 20.45 8.72
C ARG A 306 -15.74 21.16 10.06
N LYS A 307 -14.87 22.16 10.20
CA LYS A 307 -14.77 22.96 11.43
C LYS A 307 -16.10 23.62 11.80
N LEU A 308 -16.87 24.08 10.80
CA LEU A 308 -18.20 24.63 11.02
C LEU A 308 -19.22 23.56 11.43
N HIS A 309 -19.14 22.36 10.85
CA HIS A 309 -20.00 21.23 11.21
C HIS A 309 -19.73 20.74 12.64
N ASP A 310 -18.46 20.49 12.99
CA ASP A 310 -18.06 20.10 14.35
C ASP A 310 -18.49 21.15 15.38
N LEU A 311 -18.39 22.43 15.02
CA LEU A 311 -18.87 23.54 15.85
C LEU A 311 -20.40 23.54 15.98
N HIS A 312 -21.13 23.19 14.92
CA HIS A 312 -22.59 23.07 14.97
C HIS A 312 -23.04 21.92 15.88
N GLU A 313 -22.38 20.76 15.81
CA GLU A 313 -22.65 19.62 16.70
C GLU A 313 -22.33 19.97 18.16
N ALA A 314 -21.15 20.53 18.42
CA ALA A 314 -20.75 20.93 19.76
C ALA A 314 -21.65 22.03 20.32
N ARG A 315 -22.09 22.98 19.49
CA ARG A 315 -23.09 23.99 19.85
C ARG A 315 -24.42 23.36 20.23
N THR A 316 -24.87 22.37 19.48
CA THR A 316 -26.13 21.65 19.74
C THR A 316 -26.05 20.93 21.08
N ALA A 317 -24.93 20.24 21.36
CA ALA A 317 -24.66 19.62 22.65
C ALA A 317 -24.59 20.63 23.80
N ALA A 318 -24.05 21.83 23.55
CA ALA A 318 -23.93 22.92 24.52
C ALA A 318 -25.20 23.82 24.60
N GLY A 319 -26.37 23.33 24.19
CA GLY A 319 -27.63 24.05 24.34
C GLY A 319 -27.79 25.28 23.43
N GLY A 320 -27.15 25.29 22.27
CA GLY A 320 -27.26 26.38 21.28
C GLY A 320 -26.25 27.51 21.46
N SER A 321 -25.37 27.47 22.46
CA SER A 321 -24.33 28.48 22.71
C SER A 321 -23.09 28.25 21.84
N MET A 322 -22.67 29.26 21.06
CA MET A 322 -21.43 29.19 20.28
C MET A 322 -20.19 29.12 21.17
N ALA A 323 -20.16 29.91 22.24
CA ALA A 323 -19.05 29.87 23.22
C ALA A 323 -19.00 28.51 23.94
N GLY A 324 -20.16 27.94 24.26
CA GLY A 324 -20.27 26.59 24.80
C GLY A 324 -19.74 25.53 23.84
N GLY A 325 -20.10 25.61 22.55
CA GLY A 325 -19.59 24.70 21.52
C GLY A 325 -18.08 24.77 21.32
N VAL A 326 -17.51 25.98 21.23
CA VAL A 326 -16.04 26.16 21.13
C VAL A 326 -15.33 25.61 22.36
N ARG A 327 -15.85 25.89 23.56
CA ARG A 327 -15.29 25.38 24.81
C ARG A 327 -15.34 23.86 24.86
N LEU A 328 -16.46 23.25 24.48
CA LEU A 328 -16.63 21.80 24.44
C LEU A 328 -15.68 21.14 23.43
N LEU A 329 -15.47 21.74 22.26
CA LEU A 329 -14.46 21.27 21.30
C LEU A 329 -13.04 21.36 21.86
N ALA A 330 -12.70 22.46 22.53
CA ALA A 330 -11.40 22.63 23.16
C ALA A 330 -11.18 21.64 24.30
N GLU A 331 -12.19 21.42 25.14
CA GLU A 331 -12.17 20.43 26.23
C GLU A 331 -12.08 19.00 25.67
N ARG A 332 -12.83 18.64 24.63
CA ARG A 332 -12.73 17.33 23.97
C ARG A 332 -11.34 17.10 23.38
N LYS A 333 -10.75 18.12 22.75
CA LYS A 333 -9.39 18.04 22.22
C LYS A 333 -8.33 17.95 23.32
N ALA A 334 -8.52 18.66 24.42
CA ALA A 334 -7.61 18.61 25.58
C ALA A 334 -7.76 17.33 26.40
N ALA A 335 -8.93 16.69 26.37
CA ALA A 335 -9.20 15.42 27.02
C ALA A 335 -8.54 14.24 26.28
N ARG A 336 -8.21 14.38 24.99
CA ARG A 336 -7.46 13.36 24.24
C ARG A 336 -6.05 13.26 24.81
N PRO A 337 -5.61 12.09 25.29
CA PRO A 337 -4.26 11.92 25.80
C PRO A 337 -3.26 12.23 24.67
N PRO A 338 -2.11 12.87 24.98
CA PRO A 338 -1.09 13.15 23.98
C PRO A 338 -0.60 11.83 23.38
N GLU A 339 -0.78 11.66 22.07
CA GLU A 339 -0.34 10.46 21.37
C GLU A 339 1.18 10.46 21.22
N PRO A 340 1.87 9.42 21.70
CA PRO A 340 3.28 9.25 21.40
C PRO A 340 3.46 9.11 19.88
N CYS A 341 4.26 9.99 19.29
CA CYS A 341 4.60 9.99 17.87
C CYS A 341 6.08 10.34 17.67
N VAL A 342 6.60 10.04 16.49
CA VAL A 342 7.97 10.39 16.10
C VAL A 342 7.99 11.74 15.40
N ASP A 343 7.10 11.90 14.43
CA ASP A 343 6.91 13.12 13.65
C ASP A 343 5.46 13.61 13.85
N PRO A 344 5.26 14.64 14.70
CA PRO A 344 3.94 15.21 14.95
C PRO A 344 3.25 15.77 13.70
N GLU A 345 4.02 16.25 12.71
CA GLU A 345 3.46 16.80 11.47
C GLU A 345 2.93 15.67 10.59
N LEU A 346 3.72 14.61 10.39
CA LEU A 346 3.28 13.43 9.66
C LEU A 346 2.08 12.76 10.35
N ARG A 347 2.11 12.64 11.68
CA ARG A 347 1.01 12.07 12.45
C ARG A 347 -0.27 12.88 12.29
N LYS A 348 -0.17 14.21 12.31
CA LYS A 348 -1.30 15.11 12.05
C LYS A 348 -1.86 14.92 10.64
N LEU A 349 -0.99 14.90 9.62
CA LEU A 349 -1.41 14.69 8.22
C LEU A 349 -2.09 13.33 8.03
N TYR A 350 -1.58 12.28 8.66
CA TYR A 350 -2.21 10.95 8.63
C TYR A 350 -3.60 10.97 9.28
N GLY A 351 -3.76 11.59 10.44
CA GLY A 351 -5.07 11.73 11.09
C GLY A 351 -6.08 12.50 10.25
N GLU A 352 -5.66 13.62 9.64
CA GLU A 352 -6.51 14.41 8.72
C GLU A 352 -6.90 13.61 7.47
N PHE A 353 -5.96 12.86 6.88
CA PHE A 353 -6.23 12.01 5.74
C PHE A 353 -7.17 10.85 6.10
N TYR A 354 -6.97 10.19 7.23
CA TYR A 354 -7.77 9.05 7.66
C TYR A 354 -9.23 9.44 7.94
N ASP A 355 -9.45 10.55 8.66
CA ASP A 355 -10.80 11.11 8.89
C ASP A 355 -11.49 11.50 7.56
N SER A 356 -10.74 12.13 6.64
CA SER A 356 -11.21 12.44 5.29
C SER A 356 -11.62 11.16 4.53
N TRP A 357 -10.81 10.11 4.63
CA TRP A 357 -11.03 8.84 3.96
C TRP A 357 -12.27 8.11 4.50
N LEU A 358 -12.44 8.03 5.82
CA LEU A 358 -13.62 7.43 6.46
C LEU A 358 -14.93 8.13 6.07
N ARG A 359 -14.89 9.45 5.87
CA ARG A 359 -16.05 10.24 5.42
C ARG A 359 -16.34 10.08 3.92
N GLY A 360 -15.45 9.42 3.18
CA GLY A 360 -15.58 9.21 1.74
C GLY A 360 -15.16 10.41 0.89
N ASP A 361 -14.34 11.32 1.43
CA ASP A 361 -13.89 12.51 0.72
C ASP A 361 -12.86 12.15 -0.37
N ARG A 362 -13.35 12.03 -1.60
CA ARG A 362 -12.54 11.61 -2.77
C ARG A 362 -11.57 12.66 -3.31
N HIS A 363 -11.30 13.73 -2.58
CA HIS A 363 -10.36 14.77 -3.01
C HIS A 363 -8.92 14.27 -3.07
N HIS A 364 -8.63 13.17 -2.38
CA HIS A 364 -7.33 12.52 -2.36
C HIS A 364 -7.30 11.23 -3.19
N ASP A 365 -8.43 10.86 -3.80
CA ASP A 365 -8.55 9.64 -4.59
C ASP A 365 -7.93 9.83 -5.99
N LEU A 366 -6.78 9.20 -6.20
CA LEU A 366 -6.06 9.21 -7.47
C LEU A 366 -6.91 8.65 -8.62
N ALA A 367 -7.78 7.66 -8.35
CA ALA A 367 -8.64 7.07 -9.38
C ALA A 367 -9.78 8.03 -9.77
N ALA A 368 -10.39 8.71 -8.78
CA ALA A 368 -11.38 9.76 -9.04
C ALA A 368 -10.77 10.97 -9.79
N MET A 369 -9.50 11.29 -9.54
CA MET A 369 -8.75 12.32 -10.28
C MET A 369 -8.46 11.88 -11.72
N ALA A 370 -8.07 10.62 -11.95
CA ALA A 370 -7.84 10.05 -13.28
C ALA A 370 -9.11 10.06 -14.16
N GLY A 371 -10.28 9.77 -13.58
CA GLY A 371 -11.57 9.86 -14.27
C GLY A 371 -11.96 11.28 -14.71
N ARG A 372 -11.31 12.31 -14.16
CA ARG A 372 -11.45 13.73 -14.58
C ARG A 372 -10.43 14.15 -15.63
N GLY A 373 -9.67 13.20 -16.20
CA GLY A 373 -8.62 13.47 -17.19
C GLY A 373 -7.28 13.91 -16.59
N ILE A 374 -7.13 13.86 -15.26
CA ILE A 374 -5.86 14.15 -14.57
C ILE A 374 -5.11 12.83 -14.42
N THR A 375 -4.33 12.44 -15.44
CA THR A 375 -3.54 11.21 -15.38
C THR A 375 -2.43 11.31 -14.34
N GLY A 376 -2.06 10.19 -13.69
CA GLY A 376 -1.04 10.14 -12.63
C GLY A 376 0.33 10.70 -13.05
N ALA A 377 0.67 10.64 -14.34
CA ALA A 377 1.87 11.27 -14.88
C ALA A 377 1.83 12.82 -14.79
N SER A 378 0.65 13.44 -14.92
CA SER A 378 0.47 14.90 -14.77
C SER A 378 0.64 15.36 -13.32
N VAL A 379 0.35 14.50 -12.34
CA VAL A 379 0.48 14.78 -10.89
C VAL A 379 1.93 14.62 -10.42
N LEU A 380 2.68 13.68 -11.02
CA LEU A 380 4.09 13.44 -10.70
C LEU A 380 5.06 14.44 -11.36
N LEU A 381 4.70 15.08 -12.48
CA LEU A 381 5.57 15.97 -13.25
C LEU A 381 5.29 17.48 -13.10
N GLY A 382 4.47 17.90 -12.13
CA GLY A 382 4.30 19.33 -11.82
C GLY A 382 3.75 20.19 -12.97
N GLY A 383 2.90 19.62 -13.84
CA GLY A 383 2.29 20.35 -14.94
C GLY A 383 1.28 21.39 -14.43
N SER A 384 1.55 22.68 -14.69
CA SER A 384 0.64 23.77 -14.36
C SER A 384 -0.67 23.67 -15.16
N GLY A 385 -1.76 24.13 -14.53
CA GLY A 385 -3.13 23.90 -14.98
C GLY A 385 -3.45 24.35 -16.40
N GLY A 386 -4.10 23.45 -17.14
CA GLY A 386 -4.90 23.78 -18.32
C GLY A 386 -6.37 23.53 -18.01
N THR A 387 -7.20 24.56 -18.15
CA THR A 387 -8.66 24.51 -18.05
C THR A 387 -9.25 23.59 -19.12
N GLY A 388 -9.62 22.38 -18.72
CA GLY A 388 -10.26 21.38 -19.58
C GLY A 388 -11.65 21.80 -20.02
N HIS A 389 -11.80 22.07 -21.31
CA HIS A 389 -13.07 22.33 -21.98
C HIS A 389 -14.01 21.12 -21.89
N SER A 390 -15.27 21.38 -21.57
CA SER A 390 -16.37 20.42 -21.64
C SER A 390 -16.64 20.02 -23.09
N GLY A 391 -16.27 18.80 -23.48
CA GLY A 391 -16.62 18.25 -24.79
C GLY A 391 -16.25 16.78 -24.94
N GLY A 392 -17.25 15.89 -24.85
CA GLY A 392 -17.16 14.49 -25.26
C GLY A 392 -16.41 13.57 -24.29
N GLY A 393 -17.15 12.75 -23.54
CA GLY A 393 -16.58 11.79 -22.59
C GLY A 393 -15.57 10.83 -23.23
N VAL A 394 -14.30 11.03 -22.94
CA VAL A 394 -13.27 9.99 -23.09
C VAL A 394 -13.59 8.93 -22.04
N LYS A 395 -13.90 7.70 -22.46
CA LYS A 395 -14.03 6.59 -21.52
C LYS A 395 -12.70 6.44 -20.77
N ALA A 396 -12.74 6.53 -19.44
CA ALA A 396 -11.62 6.18 -18.57
C ALA A 396 -11.14 4.76 -18.94
N GLY A 397 -9.87 4.63 -19.34
CA GLY A 397 -9.25 3.34 -19.62
C GLY A 397 -8.67 3.11 -21.02
N SER A 398 -8.85 4.00 -22.00
CA SER A 398 -8.11 3.85 -23.27
C SER A 398 -6.69 4.43 -23.12
N SER A 399 -5.78 3.65 -22.53
CA SER A 399 -4.35 3.92 -22.67
C SER A 399 -4.01 4.06 -24.17
N LEU A 400 -3.07 4.94 -24.50
CA LEU A 400 -2.52 5.04 -25.86
C LEU A 400 -2.13 3.62 -26.31
N PRO A 401 -2.59 3.14 -27.47
CA PRO A 401 -2.16 1.85 -27.99
C PRO A 401 -0.63 1.73 -27.95
N ILE A 402 -0.10 0.57 -27.60
CA ILE A 402 1.36 0.37 -27.39
C ILE A 402 2.22 0.90 -28.53
N ARG A 403 1.73 0.80 -29.77
CA ARG A 403 2.34 1.34 -31.00
C ARG A 403 2.51 2.87 -31.06
N PHE A 404 1.82 3.61 -30.20
CA PHE A 404 1.90 5.06 -30.05
C PHE A 404 2.50 5.45 -28.69
N ALA A 405 2.34 4.60 -27.67
CA ALA A 405 2.96 4.81 -26.36
C ALA A 405 4.49 4.69 -26.44
N ASP A 406 5.01 3.75 -27.22
CA ASP A 406 6.44 3.52 -27.41
C ASP A 406 6.79 3.36 -28.90
N ALA A 407 7.53 4.33 -29.44
CA ALA A 407 8.03 4.30 -30.81
C ALA A 407 8.96 3.11 -31.11
N SER A 408 9.63 2.56 -30.10
CA SER A 408 10.56 1.41 -30.26
C SER A 408 9.84 0.11 -30.61
N SER A 409 8.55 -0.01 -30.27
CA SER A 409 7.72 -1.15 -30.63
C SER A 409 7.51 -1.30 -32.14
N ARG A 410 7.76 -0.24 -32.92
CA ARG A 410 7.64 -0.23 -34.37
C ARG A 410 8.97 -0.59 -35.02
N ARG A 411 9.01 -1.73 -35.74
CA ARG A 411 10.17 -2.09 -36.57
C ARG A 411 10.21 -1.24 -37.84
N HIS A 412 11.28 -0.47 -38.01
CA HIS A 412 11.52 0.36 -39.19
C HIS A 412 12.58 -0.29 -40.08
N ASN A 413 12.11 -1.04 -41.09
CA ASN A 413 12.97 -1.73 -42.04
C ASN A 413 12.98 -0.97 -43.36
N THR A 414 13.94 -0.05 -43.53
CA THR A 414 14.11 0.71 -44.78
C THR A 414 14.85 -0.13 -45.82
N LYS A 415 14.50 0.09 -47.10
CA LYS A 415 15.28 -0.48 -48.20
C LYS A 415 16.51 0.39 -48.40
N GLU A 416 17.67 -0.15 -48.04
CA GLU A 416 18.95 0.51 -48.31
C GLU A 416 19.12 0.69 -49.83
N GLN A 417 19.45 1.91 -50.24
CA GLN A 417 19.80 2.22 -51.62
C GLN A 417 21.29 2.55 -51.71
N HIS A 418 21.88 2.19 -52.83
CA HIS A 418 23.25 2.60 -53.13
C HIS A 418 23.32 4.14 -53.18
N PRO A 419 24.31 4.78 -52.55
CA PRO A 419 24.38 6.25 -52.47
C PRO A 419 24.35 6.97 -53.83
N VAL A 420 24.87 6.33 -54.88
CA VAL A 420 24.91 6.86 -56.25
C VAL A 420 23.61 6.63 -57.03
N PHE A 421 22.77 5.67 -56.62
CA PHE A 421 21.53 5.29 -57.30
C PHE A 421 20.32 5.57 -56.39
N THR A 422 20.21 6.80 -55.92
CA THR A 422 19.07 7.23 -55.09
C THR A 422 17.92 7.69 -55.97
N THR A 423 16.71 7.21 -55.68
CA THR A 423 15.48 7.68 -56.34
C THR A 423 14.71 8.60 -55.40
N SER A 424 14.08 9.65 -55.93
CA SER A 424 13.23 10.56 -55.14
C SER A 424 12.13 9.82 -54.37
N ASN A 425 11.58 8.73 -54.92
CA ASN A 425 10.59 7.90 -54.25
C ASN A 425 11.10 7.21 -52.99
N ASN A 426 12.42 6.99 -52.86
CA ASN A 426 13.02 6.37 -51.67
C ASN A 426 13.14 7.34 -50.49
N THR A 427 12.89 8.64 -50.70
CA THR A 427 12.84 9.61 -49.61
C THR A 427 11.63 9.38 -48.70
N TYR A 428 10.54 8.80 -49.23
CA TYR A 428 9.37 8.44 -48.44
C TYR A 428 9.67 7.20 -47.59
N GLY A 429 9.51 7.33 -46.27
CA GLY A 429 9.68 6.22 -45.34
C GLY A 429 11.13 5.94 -44.92
N ILE A 430 12.12 6.73 -45.37
CA ILE A 430 13.52 6.59 -44.91
C ILE A 430 13.75 7.07 -43.48
N LYS A 431 12.92 8.01 -42.99
CA LYS A 431 13.03 8.57 -41.63
C LYS A 431 12.38 7.63 -40.62
N THR A 432 13.13 7.24 -39.60
CA THR A 432 12.62 6.48 -38.45
C THR A 432 11.70 7.37 -37.60
N PRO A 433 10.46 6.95 -37.30
CA PRO A 433 9.59 7.68 -36.38
C PRO A 433 10.20 7.73 -34.98
N VAL A 434 10.18 8.90 -34.35
CA VAL A 434 10.61 9.08 -32.95
C VAL A 434 9.41 9.35 -32.03
N GLN A 435 9.61 9.27 -30.70
CA GLN A 435 8.52 9.47 -29.74
C GLN A 435 7.83 10.83 -29.89
N VAL A 436 8.57 11.87 -30.29
CA VAL A 436 8.02 13.21 -30.55
C VAL A 436 7.06 13.25 -31.74
N ASP A 437 7.16 12.29 -32.67
CA ASP A 437 6.25 12.17 -33.82
C ASP A 437 4.94 11.45 -33.44
N MET A 438 4.85 10.83 -32.25
CA MET A 438 3.65 10.11 -31.79
C MET A 438 2.59 11.07 -31.24
N PRO A 439 1.29 10.79 -31.44
CA PRO A 439 0.23 11.66 -30.94
C PRO A 439 0.10 11.57 -29.42
N LEU A 440 -0.24 12.69 -28.78
CA LEU A 440 -0.51 12.74 -27.33
C LEU A 440 -1.81 12.02 -26.95
N THR A 441 -2.75 11.90 -27.89
CA THR A 441 -4.03 11.19 -27.70
C THR A 441 -4.44 10.46 -28.98
N TYR A 442 -5.08 9.29 -28.84
CA TYR A 442 -5.58 8.51 -29.97
C TYR A 442 -7.00 8.00 -29.70
N THR A 443 -7.99 8.64 -30.32
CA THR A 443 -9.41 8.32 -30.16
C THR A 443 -9.88 7.34 -31.24
N ALA A 444 -9.61 6.05 -31.04
CA ALA A 444 -10.08 5.02 -31.96
C ALA A 444 -11.61 4.84 -31.87
N ALA A 445 -12.28 4.82 -33.03
CA ALA A 445 -13.66 4.36 -33.12
C ALA A 445 -13.69 2.83 -33.28
N SER A 446 -14.19 2.11 -32.26
CA SER A 446 -14.39 0.67 -32.37
C SER A 446 -15.57 0.37 -33.31
N GLN A 447 -15.28 -0.36 -34.39
CA GLN A 447 -16.31 -0.91 -35.29
C GLN A 447 -16.71 -2.34 -34.89
N HIS A 448 -16.30 -2.84 -33.73
CA HIS A 448 -16.60 -4.21 -33.32
C HIS A 448 -18.11 -4.48 -33.30
N PHE A 449 -18.88 -3.56 -32.72
CA PHE A 449 -20.34 -3.64 -32.67
C PHE A 449 -20.97 -3.63 -34.06
N THR A 450 -20.56 -2.72 -34.95
CA THR A 450 -21.13 -2.64 -36.30
C THR A 450 -20.74 -3.84 -37.16
N LYS A 451 -19.53 -4.40 -36.98
CA LYS A 451 -19.08 -5.61 -37.66
C LYS A 451 -19.77 -6.91 -37.19
N SER A 452 -20.32 -6.93 -35.97
CA SER A 452 -21.12 -8.07 -35.51
C SER A 452 -22.52 -8.14 -36.14
N PHE A 453 -22.97 -7.08 -36.82
CA PHE A 453 -24.22 -7.16 -37.57
C PHE A 453 -24.03 -8.00 -38.84
N PRO A 454 -24.95 -8.93 -39.13
CA PRO A 454 -24.92 -9.67 -40.37
C PRO A 454 -25.08 -8.71 -41.56
N VAL A 455 -24.27 -8.89 -42.59
CA VAL A 455 -24.25 -8.06 -43.81
C VAL A 455 -25.50 -8.29 -44.68
N THR A 456 -26.29 -9.32 -44.40
CA THR A 456 -27.53 -9.61 -45.10
C THR A 456 -28.61 -8.59 -44.75
N ALA A 457 -29.34 -8.12 -45.76
CA ALA A 457 -30.53 -7.30 -45.55
C ALA A 457 -31.46 -7.98 -44.53
N PRO A 458 -31.99 -7.24 -43.54
CA PRO A 458 -32.88 -7.82 -42.54
C PRO A 458 -34.10 -8.42 -43.25
N LYS A 459 -34.35 -9.71 -42.99
CA LYS A 459 -35.55 -10.40 -43.46
C LYS A 459 -36.46 -10.66 -42.27
N SER A 460 -37.71 -10.23 -42.38
CA SER A 460 -38.76 -10.64 -41.44
C SER A 460 -39.44 -11.89 -42.01
N ALA A 461 -39.18 -13.06 -41.42
CA ALA A 461 -39.81 -14.33 -41.78
C ALA A 461 -40.70 -14.88 -40.64
N GLY A 462 -41.12 -14.01 -39.72
CA GLY A 462 -42.00 -14.40 -38.62
C GLY A 462 -43.46 -14.49 -39.04
N LEU A 463 -44.19 -15.48 -38.51
CA LEU A 463 -45.65 -15.46 -38.53
C LEU A 463 -46.16 -14.41 -37.55
N VAL A 464 -47.29 -13.77 -37.87
CA VAL A 464 -47.97 -12.88 -36.92
C VAL A 464 -48.66 -13.76 -35.87
N THR A 465 -48.01 -13.90 -34.70
CA THR A 465 -48.52 -14.67 -33.54
C THR A 465 -49.06 -13.77 -32.43
N ALA A 466 -49.27 -12.48 -32.72
CA ALA A 466 -49.81 -11.54 -31.76
C ALA A 466 -51.23 -11.96 -31.37
N VAL A 467 -51.42 -12.27 -30.09
CA VAL A 467 -52.76 -12.45 -29.50
C VAL A 467 -53.41 -11.07 -29.42
N THR A 468 -54.59 -10.93 -30.02
CA THR A 468 -55.34 -9.69 -29.96
C THR A 468 -55.83 -9.50 -28.53
N LYS A 469 -55.25 -8.53 -27.82
CA LYS A 469 -55.71 -8.16 -26.47
C LYS A 469 -56.51 -6.88 -26.53
N SER A 470 -57.76 -6.95 -26.11
CA SER A 470 -58.66 -5.81 -25.98
C SER A 470 -58.19 -4.89 -24.85
N LYS A 471 -58.04 -3.60 -25.15
CA LYS A 471 -57.77 -2.57 -24.13
C LYS A 471 -59.00 -2.20 -23.29
N VAL A 472 -60.17 -2.76 -23.62
CA VAL A 472 -61.46 -2.34 -23.05
C VAL A 472 -62.05 -3.43 -22.16
N HIS A 473 -61.98 -4.70 -22.56
CA HIS A 473 -62.55 -5.82 -21.80
C HIS A 473 -61.65 -7.06 -21.89
N LYS A 474 -61.10 -7.50 -20.75
CA LYS A 474 -60.26 -8.71 -20.64
C LYS A 474 -60.98 -9.99 -21.12
N ASN A 475 -62.31 -10.03 -21.04
CA ASN A 475 -63.10 -11.20 -21.41
C ASN A 475 -63.17 -11.44 -22.94
N LEU A 476 -62.61 -10.53 -23.75
CA LEU A 476 -62.52 -10.67 -25.21
C LEU A 476 -61.16 -11.22 -25.67
N ASP A 477 -60.25 -11.53 -24.74
CA ASP A 477 -58.88 -11.97 -25.03
C ASP A 477 -58.75 -13.51 -25.22
N ASP A 478 -59.85 -14.26 -25.08
CA ASP A 478 -59.90 -15.74 -25.01
C ASP A 478 -60.24 -16.47 -26.33
N PHE A 479 -60.08 -15.83 -27.49
CA PHE A 479 -60.28 -16.48 -28.81
C PHE A 479 -58.99 -16.69 -29.59
#